data_AF-E4T4A5-F1
#
_entry.id   AF-E4T4A5-F1
#
_cell.length_a   1.000
_cell.length_b   1.000
_cell.length_c   1.000
_cell.angle_alpha   90.00
_cell.angle_beta   90.00
_cell.angle_gamma   90.00
#
_symmetry.space_group_name_H-M   'P 1'
#
loop_
_entity.id
_entity.type
_entity.pdbx_description
1 polymer ?
#
loop_
_entity_poly.entity_id
_entity_poly.type
_entity_poly.pdbx_seq_one_letter_code
_entity_poly.pdbx_strand_id
1 'polypeptide(L)'
;MELNPEVYKLPARTQLRAIDENHIGIVKLIKSRIIQKDAVRIVEMSTQIKDVHPDLKVSLICTSNICSKSLALLQREGISVIIK
;
A
#
# COMPACT_ATOMS: atom_id res chain seq x y z
N MET A 1 -0.54 -1.30 -15.24
CA MET A 1 -0.42 -2.78 -15.28
C MET A 1 -0.67 -3.33 -13.88
N GLU A 2 -1.25 -4.53 -13.79
CA GLU A 2 -1.35 -5.28 -12.53
C GLU A 2 -0.01 -5.98 -12.29
N LEU A 3 0.48 -5.95 -11.05
CA LEU A 3 1.75 -6.56 -10.68
C LEU A 3 1.50 -7.84 -9.90
N ASN A 4 2.36 -8.84 -10.08
CA ASN A 4 2.27 -10.08 -9.32
C ASN A 4 2.75 -9.84 -7.86
N PRO A 5 1.88 -9.95 -6.85
CA PRO A 5 2.24 -9.76 -5.44
C PRO A 5 3.21 -10.82 -4.92
N GLU A 6 3.25 -12.02 -5.49
CA GLU A 6 4.08 -13.12 -5.01
C GLU A 6 5.58 -12.83 -5.17
N VAL A 7 5.96 -12.00 -6.15
CA VAL A 7 7.34 -11.52 -6.35
C VAL A 7 7.86 -10.79 -5.11
N TYR A 8 6.96 -10.13 -4.39
CA TYR A 8 7.24 -9.37 -3.17
C TYR A 8 6.96 -10.16 -1.90
N LYS A 9 6.76 -11.49 -2.00
CA LYS A 9 6.33 -12.36 -0.90
C LYS A 9 4.99 -11.96 -0.27
N LEU A 10 4.17 -11.23 -1.01
CA LEU A 10 2.85 -10.81 -0.56
C LEU A 10 1.80 -11.87 -0.87
N PRO A 11 0.69 -11.92 -0.11
CA PRO A 11 -0.40 -12.84 -0.42
C PRO A 11 -0.94 -12.61 -1.83
N ALA A 12 -1.22 -13.68 -2.59
CA ALA A 12 -1.74 -13.63 -3.96
C ALA A 12 -3.02 -12.77 -4.12
N ARG A 13 -3.82 -12.65 -3.05
CA ARG A 13 -5.03 -11.81 -3.00
C ARG A 13 -4.74 -10.30 -2.92
N THR A 14 -3.48 -9.91 -2.77
CA THR A 14 -3.07 -8.51 -2.64
C THR A 14 -3.06 -7.87 -4.01
N GLN A 15 -3.84 -6.82 -4.19
CA GLN A 15 -3.88 -6.10 -5.45
C GLN A 15 -2.76 -5.06 -5.48
N LEU A 16 -1.85 -5.22 -6.44
CA LEU A 16 -0.78 -4.25 -6.71
C LEU A 16 -0.96 -3.63 -8.09
N ARG A 17 -0.69 -2.34 -8.18
CA ARG A 17 -0.78 -1.57 -9.41
C ARG A 17 0.49 -0.80 -9.64
N ALA A 18 1.08 -0.92 -10.83
CA ALA A 18 2.14 0.00 -11.24
C ALA A 18 1.52 1.39 -11.45
N ILE A 19 2.03 2.38 -10.72
CA ILE A 19 1.70 3.80 -10.89
C ILE A 19 2.69 4.41 -11.89
N ASP A 20 3.97 4.10 -11.73
CA ASP A 20 5.10 4.55 -12.57
C ASP A 20 6.21 3.49 -12.57
N GLU A 21 7.29 3.68 -13.33
CA GLU A 21 8.41 2.73 -13.46
C GLU A 21 9.00 2.30 -12.12
N ASN A 22 9.15 3.23 -11.17
CA ASN A 22 9.65 2.96 -9.82
C ASN A 22 8.61 3.23 -8.73
N HIS A 23 7.31 3.12 -9.07
CA HIS A 23 6.23 3.42 -8.13
C HIS A 23 5.11 2.39 -8.19
N ILE A 24 4.93 1.69 -7.07
CA ILE A 24 3.87 0.71 -6.87
C ILE A 24 2.79 1.27 -5.95
N GLY A 25 1.54 1.01 -6.31
CA GLY A 25 0.37 1.22 -5.48
C GLY A 25 -0.17 -0.09 -4.91
N ILE A 26 -0.30 -0.18 -3.59
CA ILE A 26 -1.08 -1.21 -2.90
C ILE A 26 -2.54 -0.79 -2.95
N VAL A 27 -3.40 -1.60 -3.57
CA VAL A 27 -4.82 -1.27 -3.75
C VAL A 27 -5.65 -1.86 -2.62
N LYS A 28 -6.37 -0.98 -1.89
CA LYS A 28 -7.28 -1.35 -0.82
C LYS A 28 -8.58 -0.55 -0.91
N LEU A 29 -9.50 -1.03 -1.73
CA LEU A 29 -10.82 -0.45 -1.89
C LEU A 29 -11.81 -1.16 -0.97
N ILE A 30 -12.23 -0.50 0.11
CA ILE A 30 -13.21 -1.04 1.06
C ILE A 30 -14.35 -0.06 1.30
N LYS A 31 -15.55 -0.61 1.53
CA LYS A 31 -16.77 0.17 1.74
C LYS A 31 -16.79 0.89 3.08
N SER A 32 -16.26 0.26 4.14
CA SER A 32 -16.34 0.76 5.51
C SER A 32 -15.28 1.83 5.80
N ARG A 33 -14.10 1.46 6.30
CA ARG A 33 -12.94 2.33 6.48
C ARG A 33 -11.66 1.56 6.73
N ILE A 34 -10.53 2.12 6.31
CA ILE A 34 -9.20 1.62 6.65
C ILE A 34 -8.91 2.01 8.10
N ILE A 35 -8.82 0.99 8.97
CA ILE A 35 -8.47 1.15 10.37
C ILE A 35 -6.98 0.94 10.60
N GLN A 36 -6.51 1.25 11.81
CA GLN A 36 -5.09 1.20 12.13
C GLN A 36 -4.46 -0.17 11.88
N LYS A 37 -5.20 -1.26 12.16
CA LYS A 37 -4.74 -2.64 11.87
C LYS A 37 -4.48 -2.87 10.37
N ASP A 38 -5.29 -2.28 9.50
CA ASP A 38 -5.07 -2.36 8.05
C ASP A 38 -3.86 -1.54 7.65
N ALA A 39 -3.69 -0.34 8.23
CA ALA A 39 -2.53 0.51 7.98
C ALA A 39 -1.22 -0.17 8.41
N VAL A 40 -1.19 -0.84 9.57
CA VAL A 40 -0.02 -1.63 10.00
C VAL A 40 0.32 -2.71 8.97
N ARG A 41 -0.68 -3.46 8.49
CA ARG A 41 -0.44 -4.44 7.42
C ARG A 41 0.10 -3.79 6.15
N ILE A 42 -0.40 -2.61 5.77
CA ILE A 42 0.09 -1.89 4.58
C ILE A 42 1.56 -1.48 4.76
N VAL A 43 1.95 -1.08 5.97
CA VAL A 43 3.36 -0.80 6.29
C VAL A 43 4.21 -2.07 6.14
N GLU A 44 3.78 -3.20 6.72
CA GLU A 44 4.49 -4.48 6.58
C GLU A 44 4.65 -4.87 5.09
N MET A 45 3.59 -4.71 4.31
CA MET A 45 3.63 -4.99 2.87
C MET A 45 4.59 -4.05 2.12
N SER A 46 4.61 -2.77 2.50
CA SER A 46 5.55 -1.77 1.95
C SER A 46 7.01 -2.14 2.27
N THR A 47 7.28 -2.58 3.50
CA THR A 47 8.61 -3.06 3.90
C THR A 47 9.02 -4.27 3.06
N GLN A 48 8.16 -5.26 2.89
CA GLN A 48 8.46 -6.44 2.06
C GLN A 48 8.75 -6.08 0.60
N ILE A 49 8.03 -5.10 0.04
CA ILE A 49 8.30 -4.60 -1.31
C ILE A 49 9.70 -3.96 -1.37
N LYS A 50 10.02 -3.10 -0.40
CA LYS A 50 11.31 -2.42 -0.31
C LYS A 50 12.48 -3.37 -0.02
N ASP A 51 12.24 -4.48 0.68
CA ASP A 51 13.26 -5.50 0.92
C ASP A 51 13.71 -6.19 -0.38
N VAL A 52 12.79 -6.34 -1.35
CA VAL A 52 13.09 -6.91 -2.67
C VAL A 52 13.66 -5.84 -3.60
N HIS A 53 13.09 -4.63 -3.57
CA HIS A 53 13.49 -3.50 -4.40
C HIS A 53 13.49 -2.20 -3.58
N PRO A 54 14.64 -1.82 -2.99
CA PRO A 54 14.75 -0.69 -2.06
C PRO A 54 14.36 0.67 -2.65
N ASP A 55 14.57 0.83 -3.96
CA ASP A 55 14.33 2.10 -4.66
C ASP A 55 12.86 2.31 -5.05
N LEU A 56 12.00 1.30 -4.86
CA LEU A 56 10.58 1.43 -5.18
C LEU A 56 9.85 2.33 -4.19
N LYS A 57 9.17 3.33 -4.75
CA LYS A 57 8.16 4.09 -4.02
C LYS A 57 6.90 3.23 -3.86
N VAL A 58 6.32 3.28 -2.67
CA VAL A 58 5.08 2.56 -2.35
C VAL A 58 4.03 3.55 -1.90
N SER A 59 2.86 3.51 -2.54
CA SER A 59 1.68 4.27 -2.14
C SER A 59 0.51 3.35 -1.82
N LEU A 60 -0.41 3.82 -0.99
CA LEU A 60 -1.72 3.21 -0.78
C LEU A 60 -2.74 3.84 -1.74
N ILE A 61 -3.40 3.04 -2.55
CA ILE A 61 -4.56 3.44 -3.33
C ILE A 61 -5.80 2.97 -2.59
N CYS A 62 -6.62 3.90 -2.09
CA CYS A 62 -7.83 3.57 -1.34
C CYS A 62 -8.99 4.51 -1.65
N THR A 63 -10.18 4.17 -1.16
CA THR A 63 -11.31 5.11 -1.13
C THR A 63 -11.06 6.18 -0.07
N SER A 64 -11.87 7.24 -0.04
CA SER A 64 -11.78 8.33 0.95
C SER A 64 -12.04 7.89 2.41
N ASN A 65 -12.38 6.61 2.63
CA ASN A 65 -12.70 6.06 3.93
C ASN A 65 -11.44 5.57 4.66
N ILE A 66 -10.62 6.49 5.16
CA ILE A 66 -9.45 6.20 6.00
C ILE A 66 -9.55 6.96 7.33
N CYS A 67 -9.19 6.33 8.46
CA CYS A 67 -9.16 7.05 9.72
C CYS A 67 -7.88 7.88 9.86
N SER A 68 -7.95 9.01 10.56
CA SER A 68 -6.83 9.95 10.70
C SER A 68 -5.58 9.30 11.32
N LYS A 69 -5.77 8.35 12.24
CA LYS A 69 -4.67 7.58 12.85
C LYS A 69 -3.95 6.70 11.83
N SER A 70 -4.69 6.05 10.94
CA SER A 70 -4.15 5.25 9.84
C SER A 70 -3.38 6.14 8.86
N LEU A 71 -3.95 7.29 8.49
CA LEU A 71 -3.30 8.24 7.60
C LEU A 71 -1.98 8.76 8.19
N ALA A 72 -1.99 9.16 9.46
CA ALA A 72 -0.78 9.62 10.16
C ALA A 72 0.30 8.53 10.25
N LEU A 73 -0.11 7.28 10.51
CA LEU A 73 0.82 6.14 10.52
C LEU A 73 1.47 5.98 9.14
N LEU A 74 0.68 5.93 8.06
CA LEU A 74 1.20 5.74 6.71
C LEU A 74 2.15 6.87 6.29
N GLN A 75 1.79 8.13 6.58
CA GLN A 75 2.65 9.27 6.28
C GLN A 75 3.97 9.22 7.05
N ARG A 76 3.96 8.80 8.32
CA ARG A 76 5.18 8.65 9.12
C ARG A 76 6.13 7.61 8.55
N GLU A 77 5.59 6.52 8.00
CA GLU A 77 6.38 5.47 7.34
C GLU A 77 6.71 5.81 5.87
N GLY A 78 6.43 7.04 5.42
CA GLY A 78 6.73 7.52 4.07
C GLY A 78 5.84 6.91 2.98
N ILE A 79 4.64 6.45 3.32
CA ILE A 79 3.66 5.87 2.39
C ILE A 79 2.61 6.94 2.06
N SER A 80 2.60 7.36 0.80
CA SER A 80 1.61 8.33 0.30
C SER A 80 0.25 7.65 0.05
N VAL A 81 -0.83 8.39 0.29
CA VAL A 81 -2.20 7.90 0.04
C VAL A 81 -2.77 8.58 -1.21
N ILE A 82 -3.25 7.78 -2.14
CA ILE A 82 -3.94 8.21 -3.36
C ILE A 82 -5.41 7.80 -3.23
N ILE A 83 -6.29 8.79 -3.21
CA ILE A 83 -7.74 8.56 -3.15
C ILE A 83 -8.26 8.35 -4.58
N LYS A 84 -9.01 7.26 -4.78
CA LYS A 84 -9.64 6.92 -6.06
C LYS A 84 -11.13 6.65 -5.90
#